data_AF-A0A3L6S0W1-F1
#
_entry.id   AF-A0A3L6S0W1-F1
#
_cell.length_a   1.000
_cell.length_b   1.000
_cell.length_c   1.000
_cell.angle_alpha   90.00
_cell.angle_beta   90.00
_cell.angle_gamma   90.00
#
_symmetry.space_group_name_H-M   'P 1'
#
loop_
_entity.id
_entity.type
_entity.pdbx_description
1 polymer ?
#
loop_
_entity_poly.entity_id
_entity_poly.type
_entity_poly.pdbx_seq_one_letter_code
_entity_poly.pdbx_strand_id
1 'polypeptide(L)'
;MKPFKKEFTFDERLQESAAMITNYPARVPVIVERFSRSNLPQMEKRKYLVPCDMPVGQFIFILRSRLHLSPGAALFVFVNNTLPQTASLMGSVYDSYKDKDGFLYMCYSSEKTFGCPALA
;
A
#
# COMPACT_ATOMS: atom_id res chain seq x y z
N MET A 1 -0.04 -4.38 -14.54
CA MET A 1 -1.46 -4.33 -14.10
C MET A 1 -2.05 -2.95 -14.32
N LYS A 2 -3.36 -2.87 -14.56
CA LYS A 2 -4.14 -1.62 -14.46
C LYS A 2 -4.23 -1.20 -12.97
N PRO A 3 -4.33 0.10 -12.64
CA PRO A 3 -4.55 0.55 -11.26
C PRO A 3 -5.83 -0.01 -10.65
N PHE A 4 -5.84 -0.33 -9.36
CA PHE A 4 -6.96 -0.99 -8.68
C PHE A 4 -8.27 -0.20 -8.80
N LYS A 5 -8.21 1.12 -8.58
CA LYS A 5 -9.37 2.02 -8.73
C LYS A 5 -9.92 2.13 -10.17
N LYS A 6 -9.14 1.74 -11.18
CA LYS A 6 -9.58 1.68 -12.59
C LYS A 6 -10.11 0.31 -12.99
N GLU A 7 -9.80 -0.72 -12.21
CA GLU A 7 -10.22 -2.10 -12.45
C GLU A 7 -11.54 -2.42 -11.74
N PHE A 8 -11.76 -1.85 -10.56
CA PHE A 8 -12.96 -2.06 -9.74
C PHE A 8 -13.69 -0.75 -9.49
N THR A 9 -15.02 -0.81 -9.55
CA THR A 9 -15.90 0.32 -9.22
C THR A 9 -15.75 0.72 -7.75
N PHE A 10 -16.29 1.89 -7.38
CA PHE A 10 -16.27 2.33 -5.98
C PHE A 10 -17.04 1.37 -5.06
N ASP A 11 -18.24 0.95 -5.47
CA ASP A 11 -19.10 0.10 -4.66
C ASP A 11 -18.51 -1.30 -4.45
N GLU A 12 -17.89 -1.89 -5.48
CA GLU A 12 -17.17 -3.17 -5.35
C GLU A 12 -16.03 -3.07 -4.32
N ARG A 13 -15.25 -1.99 -4.38
CA ARG A 13 -14.14 -1.75 -3.42
C ARG A 13 -14.66 -1.53 -2.01
N LEU A 14 -15.73 -0.74 -1.85
CA LEU A 14 -16.33 -0.45 -0.56
C LEU A 14 -16.91 -1.72 0.09
N GLN A 15 -17.63 -2.53 -0.69
CA GLN A 15 -18.19 -3.79 -0.21
C GLN A 15 -17.07 -4.77 0.18
N GLU A 16 -16.02 -4.86 -0.64
CA GLU A 16 -14.89 -5.76 -0.36
C GLU A 16 -14.12 -5.35 0.89
N SER A 17 -13.77 -4.07 1.04
CA SER A 17 -13.03 -3.59 2.21
C SER A 17 -13.84 -3.76 3.49
N ALA A 18 -15.15 -3.48 3.46
CA ALA A 18 -16.05 -3.67 4.59
C ALA A 18 -16.12 -5.14 5.02
N ALA A 19 -16.21 -6.07 4.06
CA ALA A 19 -16.16 -7.49 4.34
C ALA A 19 -14.81 -7.93 4.92
N MET A 20 -13.69 -7.40 4.41
CA MET A 20 -12.35 -7.70 4.95
C MET A 20 -12.20 -7.23 6.40
N ILE A 21 -12.65 -6.01 6.72
CA ILE A 21 -12.57 -5.44 8.06
C ILE A 21 -13.49 -6.20 9.03
N THR A 22 -14.70 -6.55 8.59
CA THR A 22 -15.66 -7.31 9.42
C THR A 22 -15.14 -8.70 9.77
N ASN A 23 -14.53 -9.40 8.80
CA ASN A 23 -13.97 -10.74 9.02
C ASN A 23 -12.63 -10.71 9.78
N TYR A 24 -11.88 -9.62 9.69
CA TYR A 24 -10.54 -9.50 10.27
C TYR A 24 -10.34 -8.12 10.94
N PRO A 25 -11.01 -7.85 12.08
CA PRO A 25 -11.06 -6.51 12.68
C PRO A 25 -9.71 -5.98 13.18
N ALA A 26 -8.75 -6.88 13.48
CA ALA A 26 -7.40 -6.52 13.88
C ALA A 26 -6.43 -6.32 12.69
N ARG A 27 -6.96 -6.20 11.47
CA ARG A 27 -6.17 -6.04 10.25
C ARG A 27 -6.71 -4.95 9.34
N VAL A 28 -5.80 -4.31 8.63
CA VAL A 28 -6.11 -3.26 7.66
C VAL A 28 -5.97 -3.77 6.22
N PRO A 29 -6.95 -3.49 5.34
CA PRO A 29 -6.85 -3.81 3.92
C PRO A 29 -5.97 -2.77 3.21
N VAL A 30 -4.90 -3.23 2.56
CA VAL A 30 -3.89 -2.37 1.92
C VAL A 30 -3.73 -2.76 0.45
N ILE A 31 -3.77 -1.76 -0.43
CA ILE A 31 -3.45 -1.88 -1.85
C ILE A 31 -2.07 -1.28 -2.09
N VAL A 32 -1.14 -2.07 -2.64
CA VAL A 32 0.24 -1.68 -2.92
C VAL A 32 0.49 -1.76 -4.42
N GLU A 33 0.76 -0.63 -5.06
CA GLU A 33 0.97 -0.56 -6.52
C GLU A 33 2.32 0.06 -6.87
N ARG A 34 2.86 -0.36 -8.01
CA ARG A 34 4.11 0.20 -8.53
C ARG A 34 3.86 1.60 -9.06
N PHE A 35 4.76 2.52 -8.75
CA PHE A 35 4.77 3.81 -9.41
C PHE A 35 5.06 3.66 -10.91
N SER A 36 4.26 4.28 -11.78
CA SER A 36 4.32 4.03 -13.23
C SER A 36 5.70 4.30 -13.85
N ARG A 37 6.45 5.25 -13.31
CA ARG A 37 7.81 5.62 -13.77
C ARG A 37 8.94 4.88 -13.04
N SER A 38 8.64 4.00 -12.08
CA SER A 38 9.65 3.26 -11.33
C SER A 38 10.22 2.11 -12.14
N ASN A 39 11.53 1.88 -12.06
CA ASN A 39 12.21 0.74 -12.71
C ASN A 39 12.15 -0.55 -11.87
N LEU A 40 11.48 -0.53 -10.73
CA LEU A 40 11.31 -1.72 -9.88
C LEU A 40 10.42 -2.78 -10.55
N PRO A 41 10.60 -4.07 -10.21
CA PRO A 41 9.71 -5.13 -10.70
C PRO A 41 8.27 -4.91 -10.20
N GLN A 42 7.31 -5.47 -10.93
CA GLN A 42 5.91 -5.48 -10.52
C GLN A 42 5.65 -6.65 -9.56
N MET A 43 5.06 -6.37 -8.40
CA MET A 43 4.57 -7.41 -7.48
C MET A 43 3.47 -8.26 -8.12
N GLU A 44 3.49 -9.56 -7.86
CA GLU A 44 2.45 -10.49 -8.30
C GLU A 44 1.09 -10.23 -7.64
N LYS A 45 1.11 -9.83 -6.36
CA LYS A 45 -0.08 -9.50 -5.57
C LYS A 45 0.00 -8.05 -5.12
N ARG A 46 -1.09 -7.30 -5.29
CA ARG A 46 -1.21 -5.91 -4.81
C ARG A 46 -2.05 -5.74 -3.54
N LYS A 47 -2.91 -6.71 -3.22
CA LYS A 47 -3.86 -6.61 -2.10
C LYS A 47 -3.34 -7.40 -0.91
N TYR A 48 -3.26 -6.73 0.23
CA TYR A 48 -2.70 -7.25 1.47
C TYR A 48 -3.67 -7.01 2.62
N LEU A 49 -3.62 -7.89 3.61
CA LEU A 49 -4.37 -7.77 4.86
C LEU A 49 -3.37 -7.76 6.02
N VAL A 50 -3.04 -6.57 6.50
CA VAL A 50 -1.88 -6.30 7.36
C VAL A 50 -2.31 -6.11 8.81
N PRO A 51 -1.65 -6.72 9.81
CA PRO A 51 -1.95 -6.47 11.22
C PRO A 51 -1.86 -4.99 11.59
N CYS A 52 -2.82 -4.48 12.37
CA CYS A 52 -2.87 -3.07 12.77
C CYS A 52 -1.65 -2.64 13.60
N ASP A 53 -1.09 -3.56 14.38
CA ASP A 53 0.06 -3.39 15.28
C ASP A 53 1.42 -3.59 14.60
N MET A 54 1.43 -3.90 13.29
CA MET A 54 2.67 -4.00 12.54
C MET A 54 3.26 -2.60 12.29
N PRO A 55 4.55 -2.36 12.57
CA PRO A 55 5.23 -1.14 12.16
C PRO A 55 5.34 -1.05 10.63
N VAL A 56 5.18 0.15 10.07
CA VAL A 56 5.33 0.40 8.62
C VAL A 56 6.68 -0.07 8.10
N GLY A 57 7.76 0.13 8.85
CA GLY A 57 9.10 -0.32 8.46
C GLY A 57 9.19 -1.84 8.27
N GLN A 58 8.51 -2.61 9.11
CA GLN A 58 8.41 -4.07 8.97
C GLN A 58 7.62 -4.45 7.71
N PHE A 59 6.52 -3.74 7.43
CA PHE A 59 5.75 -3.98 6.20
C PHE A 59 6.59 -3.67 4.95
N ILE A 60 7.34 -2.56 4.94
CA ILE A 60 8.26 -2.21 3.84
C ILE A 60 9.33 -3.30 3.65
N PHE A 61 9.86 -3.86 4.74
CA PHE A 61 10.81 -4.97 4.65
C PHE A 61 10.19 -6.21 3.99
N ILE A 62 8.94 -6.55 4.32
CA ILE A 62 8.21 -7.65 3.67
C ILE A 62 8.03 -7.37 2.17
N LEU A 63 7.64 -6.14 1.80
CA LEU A 63 7.47 -5.75 0.40
C LEU A 63 8.80 -5.85 -0.38
N ARG A 64 9.92 -5.48 0.24
CA ARG A 64 11.26 -5.64 -0.34
C ARG A 64 11.57 -7.10 -0.66
N SER A 65 11.30 -8.01 0.27
CA SER A 65 11.48 -9.45 0.05
C SER A 65 10.59 -9.98 -1.07
N ARG A 66 9.34 -9.51 -1.17
CA ARG A 66 8.41 -9.88 -2.26
C ARG A 66 8.84 -9.39 -3.63
N LEU A 67 9.57 -8.29 -3.68
CA LEU A 67 10.16 -7.75 -4.91
C LEU A 67 11.52 -8.36 -5.25
N HIS A 68 12.06 -9.26 -4.41
CA HIS A 68 13.39 -9.85 -4.56
C HIS A 68 14.51 -8.81 -4.73
N LEU A 69 14.40 -7.67 -4.04
CA LEU A 69 15.37 -6.58 -4.18
C LEU A 69 16.67 -6.88 -3.43
N SER A 70 17.80 -6.63 -4.08
CA SER A 70 19.13 -6.72 -3.47
C SER A 70 19.28 -5.72 -2.31
N PRO A 71 20.15 -5.97 -1.31
CA PRO A 71 20.34 -5.08 -0.14
C PRO A 71 20.72 -3.63 -0.47
N GLY A 72 21.33 -3.38 -1.63
CA GLY A 72 21.67 -2.02 -2.09
C GLY A 72 20.58 -1.30 -2.88
N ALA A 73 19.52 -2.00 -3.30
CA ALA A 73 18.44 -1.39 -4.06
C ALA A 73 17.56 -0.48 -3.19
N ALA A 74 17.25 0.71 -3.70
CA ALA A 74 16.36 1.66 -3.03
C ALA A 74 14.89 1.24 -3.21
N LEU A 75 14.13 1.34 -2.12
CA LEU A 75 12.68 1.14 -2.09
C LEU A 75 12.05 2.23 -1.23
N PHE A 76 11.27 3.09 -1.86
CA PHE A 76 10.45 4.10 -1.19
C PHE A 76 8.99 3.69 -1.31
N VAL A 77 8.25 3.77 -0.21
CA VAL A 77 6.81 3.52 -0.16
C VAL A 77 6.12 4.80 0.27
N PHE A 78 5.07 5.17 -0.45
CA PHE A 78 4.33 6.41 -0.26
C PHE A 78 2.87 6.12 0.08
N VAL A 79 2.32 6.92 0.97
CA VAL A 79 0.90 6.96 1.33
C VAL A 79 0.41 8.38 1.11
N ASN A 80 -0.62 8.57 0.28
CA ASN A 80 -1.14 9.90 -0.06
C ASN A 80 -0.02 10.91 -0.41
N ASN A 81 0.89 10.53 -1.30
CA ASN A 81 2.03 11.34 -1.74
C ASN A 81 3.09 11.69 -0.68
N THR A 82 3.01 11.12 0.52
CA THR A 82 3.96 11.33 1.62
C THR A 82 4.71 10.05 1.98
N LEU A 83 5.90 10.18 2.58
CA LEU A 83 6.62 9.05 3.14
C LEU A 83 6.09 8.78 4.57
N PRO A 84 5.44 7.64 4.83
CA PRO A 84 4.97 7.33 6.17
C PRO A 84 6.17 7.13 7.11
N GLN A 85 5.99 7.50 8.38
CA GLN A 85 6.99 7.25 9.42
C GLN A 85 7.13 5.73 9.63
N THR A 86 8.36 5.23 9.57
CA THR A 86 8.64 3.78 9.64
C THR A 86 8.31 3.16 11.00
N ALA A 87 8.38 3.95 12.07
CA ALA A 87 8.02 3.53 13.42
C ALA A 87 6.51 3.53 13.69
N SER A 88 5.71 4.21 12.84
CA SER A 88 4.27 4.24 13.00
C SER A 88 3.64 2.89 12.73
N LEU A 89 2.53 2.61 13.39
CA LEU A 89 1.75 1.40 13.21
C LEU A 89 0.88 1.50 11.96
N MET A 90 0.69 0.37 11.27
CA MET A 90 -0.15 0.28 10.07
C MET A 90 -1.60 0.72 10.35
N GLY A 91 -2.13 0.44 11.55
CA GLY A 91 -3.44 0.93 11.99
C GLY A 91 -3.51 2.45 12.05
N SER A 92 -2.52 3.11 12.65
CA SER A 92 -2.47 4.58 12.75
C SER A 92 -2.36 5.25 11.37
N VAL A 93 -1.58 4.66 10.46
CA VAL A 93 -1.49 5.13 9.07
C VAL A 93 -2.83 4.92 8.35
N TYR A 94 -3.48 3.78 8.56
CA TYR A 94 -4.80 3.49 8.00
C TYR A 94 -5.86 4.51 8.47
N ASP A 95 -5.93 4.81 9.76
CA ASP A 95 -6.91 5.77 10.29
C ASP A 95 -6.71 7.19 9.73
N SER A 96 -5.46 7.56 9.45
CA SER A 96 -5.11 8.89 8.93
C SER A 96 -5.29 9.03 7.41
N TYR A 97 -5.12 7.94 6.66
CA TYR A 97 -4.95 7.99 5.19
C TYR A 97 -5.79 7.00 4.39
N LYS A 98 -6.68 6.21 5.02
CA LYS A 98 -7.60 5.35 4.27
C LYS A 98 -8.44 6.17 3.30
N ASP A 99 -8.71 5.58 2.15
CA ASP A 99 -9.61 6.16 1.18
C ASP A 99 -11.08 5.93 1.59
N LYS A 100 -12.01 6.62 0.93
CA LYS A 100 -13.45 6.52 1.21
C LYS A 100 -14.01 5.14 0.92
N ASP A 101 -13.32 4.37 0.09
CA ASP A 101 -13.66 2.98 -0.21
C ASP A 101 -13.21 1.98 0.88
N GLY A 102 -12.55 2.44 1.95
CA GLY A 102 -12.09 1.61 3.06
C GLY A 102 -10.74 0.91 2.87
N PHE A 103 -10.04 1.10 1.74
CA PHE A 103 -8.66 0.62 1.56
C PHE A 103 -7.63 1.70 1.90
N LEU A 104 -6.46 1.27 2.38
CA LEU A 104 -5.27 2.11 2.42
C LEU A 104 -4.43 1.89 1.15
N TYR A 105 -4.16 2.97 0.42
CA TYR A 105 -3.40 2.91 -0.82
C TYR A 105 -1.95 3.32 -0.60
N MET A 106 -1.04 2.45 -1.04
CA MET A 106 0.39 2.66 -1.03
C MET A 106 0.98 2.54 -2.44
N CYS A 107 1.92 3.41 -2.77
CA CYS A 107 2.72 3.30 -3.99
C CYS A 107 4.18 3.02 -3.66
N TYR A 108 4.89 2.22 -4.46
CA TYR A 108 6.34 2.04 -4.30
C TYR A 108 7.16 2.47 -5.51
N SER A 109 8.37 2.99 -5.26
CA SER A 109 9.31 3.49 -6.27
C SER A 109 10.77 3.26 -5.88
N SER A 110 11.67 3.18 -6.85
CA SER A 110 13.13 3.23 -6.63
C SER A 110 13.64 4.65 -6.35
N GLU A 111 12.82 5.66 -6.64
CA GLU A 111 13.18 7.07 -6.52
C GLU A 111 12.41 7.74 -5.39
N LYS A 112 13.08 8.67 -4.70
CA LYS A 112 12.47 9.59 -3.74
C LYS A 112 11.82 10.77 -4.48
N THR A 113 10.99 10.49 -5.49
CA THR A 113 10.25 11.51 -6.22
C THR A 113 9.02 11.92 -5.41
N PHE A 114 8.76 13.23 -5.31
CA PHE A 114 7.59 13.76 -4.61
C PHE A 114 6.32 13.40 -5.41
N GLY A 115 5.39 12.71 -4.74
CA GLY A 115 4.05 12.44 -5.26
C GLY A 115 3.94 11.16 -6.09
N CYS A 116 2.87 10.40 -5.81
CA CYS A 116 2.38 9.33 -6.66
C CYS A 116 1.16 9.86 -7.46
N PRO A 117 1.28 10.34 -8.72
CA PRO A 117 0.11 10.71 -9.51
C PRO A 117 -0.83 9.55 -9.84
N ALA A 118 -0.49 8.30 -9.48
CA ALA A 118 -1.37 7.15 -9.69
C ALA A 118 -2.57 7.12 -8.72
N LEU A 119 -2.57 7.97 -7.68
CA LEU A 119 -3.69 8.13 -6.74
C LEU A 119 -4.55 9.38 -7.03
N ALA A 120 -4.17 10.18 -8.03
CA ALA A 120 -4.96 11.31 -8.52
C ALA A 120 -6.01 10.87 -9.54
#